data_AF-A0A931F4F7-F1
#
_entry.id   AF-A0A931F4F7-F1
#
_cell.length_a   1.000
_cell.length_b   1.000
_cell.length_c   1.000
_cell.angle_alpha   90.00
_cell.angle_beta   90.00
_cell.angle_gamma   90.00
#
_symmetry.space_group_name_H-M   'P 1'
#
loop_
_entity.id
_entity.type
_entity.pdbx_description
1 polymer ?
#
loop_
_entity_poly.entity_id
_entity_poly.type
_entity_poly.pdbx_seq_one_letter_code
_entity_poly.pdbx_strand_id
1 'polypeptide(L)'
;MAIVLAMAMAIVPASRSSAAELPTWPANPNWQSLVPGPSSNDVRPTRVVRTQGSVTNAGTLVGQSTASAVLTVAPGGQSAAIVLDFGKEVGGTPYITVSSSTPRAPATSNTVRISTSEALGFLTNSSGAFVNDNGSQVNLTVTSARTYTGGLRGGFRFAAIELRTAGTVRLTAAGLNFKAYRAGPLSAGPVRTPTSRC
;
A
#
# COMPACT_ATOMS: atom_id res chain seq x y z
N MET A 1 -66.45 25.14 52.89
CA MET A 1 -66.23 23.93 52.08
C MET A 1 -64.93 24.11 51.33
N ALA A 2 -63.86 23.40 51.72
CA ALA A 2 -62.58 23.41 51.03
C ALA A 2 -62.02 21.98 51.12
N ILE A 3 -61.82 21.35 49.96
CA ILE A 3 -61.24 20.01 49.84
C ILE A 3 -59.76 20.21 49.52
N VAL A 4 -58.88 19.75 50.42
CA VAL A 4 -57.43 19.69 50.18
C VAL A 4 -57.11 18.29 49.69
N LEU A 5 -56.65 18.18 48.43
CA LEU A 5 -56.27 16.93 47.81
C LEU A 5 -54.76 16.70 48.02
N ALA A 6 -54.40 15.69 48.83
CA ALA A 6 -53.00 15.31 49.06
C ALA A 6 -52.54 14.37 47.92
N MET A 7 -51.60 14.84 47.11
CA MET A 7 -51.02 14.07 46.00
C MET A 7 -49.77 13.35 46.50
N ALA A 8 -49.82 12.02 46.62
CA ALA A 8 -48.68 11.19 47.00
C ALA A 8 -47.76 10.98 45.79
N MET A 9 -46.54 11.53 45.83
CA MET A 9 -45.48 11.21 44.86
C MET A 9 -44.89 9.84 45.15
N ALA A 10 -45.13 8.87 44.26
CA ALA A 10 -44.44 7.59 44.27
C ALA A 10 -43.03 7.76 43.67
N ILE A 11 -41.99 7.56 44.49
CA ILE A 11 -40.60 7.49 44.03
C ILE A 11 -40.40 6.10 43.43
N VAL A 12 -40.37 6.00 42.10
CA VAL A 12 -40.02 4.76 41.40
C VAL A 12 -38.49 4.64 41.42
N PRO A 13 -37.90 3.58 42.02
CA PRO A 13 -36.47 3.36 41.91
C PRO A 13 -36.13 3.09 40.44
N ALA A 14 -35.27 3.92 39.86
CA ALA A 14 -34.69 3.67 38.56
C ALA A 14 -33.79 2.43 38.67
N SER A 15 -34.26 1.29 38.17
CA SER A 15 -33.43 0.11 37.95
C SER A 15 -32.28 0.53 37.04
N ARG A 16 -31.06 0.60 37.59
CA ARG A 16 -29.85 0.76 36.77
C ARG A 16 -29.74 -0.51 35.93
N SER A 17 -30.01 -0.41 34.63
CA SER A 17 -29.65 -1.47 33.69
C SER A 17 -28.17 -1.79 33.91
N SER A 18 -27.87 -3.02 34.30
CA SER A 18 -26.48 -3.50 34.27
C SER A 18 -26.00 -3.36 32.84
N ALA A 19 -25.09 -2.43 32.59
CA ALA A 19 -24.38 -2.40 31.33
C ALA A 19 -23.71 -3.76 31.19
N ALA A 20 -24.01 -4.49 30.11
CA ALA A 20 -23.32 -5.73 29.82
C ALA A 20 -21.81 -5.43 29.81
N GLU A 21 -21.04 -6.15 30.61
CA GLU A 21 -19.58 -6.03 30.57
C GLU A 21 -19.09 -6.33 29.16
N LEU A 22 -18.19 -5.50 28.66
CA LEU A 22 -17.51 -5.78 27.40
C LEU A 22 -16.75 -7.10 27.55
N PRO A 23 -16.73 -7.95 26.51
CA PRO A 23 -15.98 -9.19 26.56
C PRO A 23 -14.52 -8.92 26.93
N THR A 24 -14.01 -9.69 27.89
CA THR A 24 -12.61 -9.61 28.27
C THR A 24 -11.74 -10.21 27.16
N TRP A 25 -10.61 -9.56 26.90
CA TRP A 25 -9.65 -10.05 25.91
C TRP A 25 -9.15 -11.45 26.32
N PRO A 26 -9.04 -12.42 25.39
CA PRO A 26 -8.56 -13.76 25.73
C PRO A 26 -7.20 -13.71 26.42
N ALA A 27 -7.01 -14.55 27.45
CA ALA A 27 -5.75 -14.62 28.19
C ALA A 27 -4.55 -14.99 27.30
N ASN A 28 -4.80 -15.79 26.25
CA ASN A 28 -3.81 -16.17 25.23
C ASN A 28 -4.37 -15.83 23.85
N PRO A 29 -4.32 -14.55 23.46
CA PRO A 29 -4.93 -14.10 22.22
C PRO A 29 -4.00 -14.52 21.06
N ASN A 30 -4.52 -15.27 20.09
CA ASN A 30 -3.78 -15.78 18.92
C ASN A 30 -4.13 -15.06 17.62
N TRP A 31 -4.78 -13.89 17.69
CA TRP A 31 -5.20 -13.11 16.52
C TRP A 31 -4.03 -12.70 15.62
N GLN A 32 -2.80 -12.72 16.11
CA GLN A 32 -1.60 -12.39 15.33
C GLN A 32 -1.45 -13.33 14.12
N SER A 33 -1.86 -14.59 14.24
CA SER A 33 -1.88 -15.52 13.10
C SER A 33 -2.93 -15.16 12.04
N LEU A 34 -3.92 -14.33 12.42
CA LEU A 34 -4.98 -13.85 11.55
C LEU A 34 -4.62 -12.51 10.87
N VAL A 35 -3.49 -11.90 11.23
CA VAL A 35 -3.00 -10.65 10.64
C VAL A 35 -1.75 -10.94 9.83
N PRO A 36 -1.89 -11.47 8.60
CA PRO A 36 -0.76 -11.81 7.77
C PRO A 36 0.05 -10.55 7.40
N GLY A 37 1.37 -10.67 7.45
CA GLY A 37 2.29 -9.63 7.00
C GLY A 37 3.51 -10.22 6.32
N PRO A 38 4.28 -9.44 5.56
CA PRO A 38 5.58 -9.89 5.07
C PRO A 38 6.55 -10.23 6.23
N SER A 39 7.72 -10.78 5.94
CA SER A 39 8.78 -10.97 6.95
C SER A 39 9.71 -9.75 7.05
N SER A 40 9.71 -8.89 6.04
CA SER A 40 10.57 -7.71 5.91
C SER A 40 9.75 -6.47 5.55
N ASN A 41 10.35 -5.30 5.80
CA ASN A 41 9.81 -4.03 5.31
C ASN A 41 10.07 -3.86 3.81
N ASP A 42 11.14 -4.43 3.28
CA ASP A 42 11.35 -4.47 1.83
C ASP A 42 10.56 -5.63 1.23
N VAL A 43 9.47 -5.32 0.54
CA VAL A 43 8.66 -6.32 -0.17
C VAL A 43 8.94 -6.20 -1.66
N ARG A 44 9.39 -7.30 -2.25
CA ARG A 44 9.69 -7.40 -3.68
C ARG A 44 8.53 -8.03 -4.44
N PRO A 45 8.29 -7.61 -5.70
CA PRO A 45 7.41 -8.34 -6.58
C PRO A 45 7.97 -9.74 -6.86
N THR A 46 7.09 -10.70 -7.12
CA THR A 46 7.46 -12.10 -7.37
C THR A 46 7.38 -12.47 -8.85
N ARG A 47 6.64 -11.69 -9.65
CA ARG A 47 6.42 -11.98 -11.07
C ARG A 47 6.22 -10.72 -11.89
N VAL A 48 6.77 -10.73 -13.11
CA VAL A 48 6.38 -9.79 -14.18
C VAL A 48 5.13 -10.38 -14.86
N VAL A 49 4.01 -9.66 -14.79
CA VAL A 49 2.75 -10.09 -15.39
C VAL A 49 2.76 -9.83 -16.90
N ARG A 50 3.18 -8.62 -17.30
CA ARG A 50 3.31 -8.21 -18.69
C ARG A 50 4.19 -6.98 -18.82
N THR A 51 4.64 -6.72 -20.04
CA THR A 51 5.31 -5.48 -20.44
C THR A 51 4.53 -4.80 -21.56
N GLN A 52 4.68 -3.48 -21.69
CA GLN A 52 4.09 -2.67 -22.75
C GLN A 52 5.14 -1.70 -23.29
N GLY A 53 5.12 -1.43 -24.60
CA GLY A 53 6.09 -0.55 -25.25
C GLY A 53 7.50 -1.15 -25.28
N SER A 54 8.52 -0.29 -25.37
CA SER A 54 9.93 -0.72 -25.46
C SER A 54 10.49 -1.01 -24.07
N VAL A 55 10.53 -2.30 -23.72
CA VAL A 55 11.06 -2.81 -22.46
C VAL A 55 12.02 -3.97 -22.73
N THR A 56 13.16 -3.97 -22.04
CA THR A 56 14.08 -5.12 -21.99
C THR A 56 14.46 -5.47 -20.55
N ASN A 57 14.84 -6.72 -20.31
CA ASN A 57 15.31 -7.24 -19.01
C ASN A 57 14.35 -6.99 -17.82
N ALA A 58 13.02 -7.02 -18.04
CA ALA A 58 12.05 -6.79 -16.98
C ALA A 58 12.18 -7.77 -15.79
N GLY A 59 12.67 -8.99 -16.05
CA GLY A 59 12.92 -10.03 -15.04
C GLY A 59 13.89 -9.61 -13.93
N THR A 60 14.76 -8.61 -14.16
CA THR A 60 15.58 -8.00 -13.11
C THR A 60 14.76 -7.57 -11.91
N LEU A 61 13.58 -6.98 -12.13
CA LEU A 61 12.78 -6.40 -11.04
C LEU A 61 12.18 -7.46 -10.11
N VAL A 62 12.22 -8.73 -10.52
CA VAL A 62 11.76 -9.89 -9.74
C VAL A 62 12.90 -10.87 -9.44
N GLY A 63 14.16 -10.41 -9.54
CA GLY A 63 15.34 -11.18 -9.14
C GLY A 63 15.81 -12.24 -10.14
N GLN A 64 15.34 -12.23 -11.39
CA GLN A 64 15.77 -13.19 -12.42
C GLN A 64 17.10 -12.81 -13.10
N SER A 65 17.60 -11.60 -12.87
CA SER A 65 18.85 -11.11 -13.46
C SER A 65 19.45 -9.99 -12.59
N THR A 66 20.76 -9.80 -12.70
CA THR A 66 21.51 -8.68 -12.10
C THR A 66 21.72 -7.51 -13.08
N ALA A 67 21.33 -7.66 -14.35
CA ALA A 67 21.30 -6.56 -15.32
C ALA A 67 20.25 -5.52 -14.93
N SER A 68 20.18 -4.37 -15.61
CA SER A 68 19.08 -3.40 -15.42
C SER A 68 17.90 -3.71 -16.34
N ALA A 69 16.69 -3.62 -15.82
CA ALA A 69 15.49 -3.45 -16.64
C ALA A 69 15.53 -2.09 -17.34
N VAL A 70 15.23 -2.04 -18.63
CA VAL A 70 15.33 -0.81 -19.44
C VAL A 70 13.97 -0.47 -20.01
N LEU A 71 13.48 0.73 -19.74
CA LEU A 71 12.28 1.30 -20.33
C LEU A 71 12.71 2.44 -21.25
N THR A 72 12.24 2.44 -22.49
CA THR A 72 12.54 3.50 -23.47
C THR A 72 11.28 4.03 -24.12
N VAL A 73 11.19 5.35 -24.24
CA VAL A 73 10.11 6.04 -24.96
C VAL A 73 10.75 6.95 -26.01
N ALA A 74 10.37 6.75 -27.27
CA ALA A 74 10.77 7.62 -28.36
C ALA A 74 10.06 8.98 -28.27
N PRO A 75 10.58 10.06 -28.88
CA PRO A 75 9.84 11.31 -29.02
C PRO A 75 8.46 11.08 -29.66
N GLY A 76 7.39 11.52 -28.98
CA GLY A 76 6.00 11.28 -29.42
C GLY A 76 5.54 9.82 -29.37
N GLY A 77 6.38 8.90 -28.88
CA GLY A 77 6.09 7.47 -28.80
C GLY A 77 5.20 7.10 -27.62
N GLN A 78 4.71 5.87 -27.65
CA GLN A 78 3.93 5.30 -26.55
C GLN A 78 4.79 5.11 -25.30
N SER A 79 4.18 5.27 -24.13
CA SER A 79 4.81 4.96 -22.84
C SER A 79 5.24 3.49 -22.76
N ALA A 80 6.37 3.25 -22.10
CA ALA A 80 6.87 1.90 -21.82
C ALA A 80 6.53 1.53 -20.37
N ALA A 81 6.10 0.29 -20.11
CA ALA A 81 5.68 -0.12 -18.79
C ALA A 81 5.98 -1.57 -18.46
N ILE A 82 6.18 -1.84 -17.16
CA ILE A 82 6.30 -3.17 -16.58
C ILE A 82 5.20 -3.33 -15.54
N VAL A 83 4.39 -4.39 -15.66
CA VAL A 83 3.38 -4.76 -14.65
C VAL A 83 3.94 -5.86 -13.75
N LEU A 84 3.94 -5.61 -12.46
CA LEU A 84 4.48 -6.45 -11.42
C LEU A 84 3.35 -7.03 -10.55
N ASP A 85 3.51 -8.29 -10.12
CA ASP A 85 2.65 -8.96 -9.13
C ASP A 85 3.47 -9.26 -7.87
N PHE A 86 2.99 -8.76 -6.74
CA PHE A 86 3.60 -9.01 -5.43
C PHE A 86 3.26 -10.39 -4.85
N GLY A 87 2.37 -11.15 -5.51
CA GLY A 87 1.91 -12.48 -5.10
C GLY A 87 0.87 -12.45 -3.99
N LYS A 88 0.73 -11.31 -3.32
CA LYS A 88 -0.19 -11.03 -2.21
C LYS A 88 -0.45 -9.53 -2.13
N GLU A 89 -1.53 -9.17 -1.44
CA GLU A 89 -1.82 -7.78 -1.09
C GLU A 89 -0.75 -7.22 -0.14
N VAL A 90 -0.34 -5.99 -0.41
CA VAL A 90 0.69 -5.27 0.32
C VAL A 90 0.30 -3.79 0.47
N GLY A 91 0.80 -3.09 1.50
CA GLY A 91 0.52 -1.67 1.72
C GLY A 91 1.70 -0.91 2.30
N GLY A 92 1.97 0.29 1.77
CA GLY A 92 3.19 1.04 2.10
C GLY A 92 3.61 2.07 1.04
N THR A 93 4.89 2.44 1.01
CA THR A 93 5.44 3.38 0.02
C THR A 93 6.18 2.66 -1.11
N PRO A 94 5.62 2.61 -2.34
CA PRO A 94 6.27 1.94 -3.46
C PRO A 94 7.55 2.68 -3.84
N TYR A 95 8.52 1.96 -4.37
CA TYR A 95 9.77 2.56 -4.80
C TYR A 95 10.34 1.88 -6.04
N ILE A 96 11.23 2.61 -6.71
CA ILE A 96 12.10 2.12 -7.77
C ILE A 96 13.54 2.52 -7.48
N THR A 97 14.48 1.67 -7.83
CA THR A 97 15.91 1.99 -7.79
C THR A 97 16.39 2.18 -9.23
N VAL A 98 16.78 3.40 -9.54
CA VAL A 98 17.24 3.84 -10.86
C VAL A 98 18.77 3.76 -10.90
N SER A 99 19.31 3.11 -11.91
CA SER A 99 20.76 3.06 -12.19
C SER A 99 21.18 4.14 -13.17
N SER A 100 20.32 4.54 -14.10
CA SER A 100 20.52 5.73 -14.94
C SER A 100 19.20 6.27 -15.48
N SER A 101 19.19 7.56 -15.78
CA SER A 101 18.09 8.26 -16.46
C SER A 101 18.69 9.12 -17.55
N THR A 102 18.18 9.00 -18.76
CA THR A 102 18.56 9.81 -19.91
C THR A 102 17.30 10.42 -20.51
N PRO A 103 16.86 11.58 -20.02
CA PRO A 103 15.74 12.32 -20.60
C PRO A 103 16.09 12.78 -22.02
N ARG A 104 15.10 12.85 -22.91
CA ARG A 104 15.30 13.44 -24.23
C ARG A 104 15.20 14.96 -24.13
N ALA A 105 16.18 15.67 -24.71
CA ALA A 105 16.15 17.12 -24.81
C ALA A 105 14.86 17.64 -25.48
N PRO A 106 14.29 18.77 -25.03
CA PRO A 106 14.85 19.71 -24.04
C PRO A 106 14.57 19.34 -22.57
N ALA A 107 13.93 18.20 -22.30
CA ALA A 107 13.64 17.80 -20.93
C ALA A 107 14.93 17.47 -20.16
N THR A 108 14.96 17.81 -18.88
CA THR A 108 16.07 17.55 -17.95
C THR A 108 15.76 16.42 -16.96
N SER A 109 14.56 15.83 -17.04
CA SER A 109 14.11 14.73 -16.20
C SER A 109 13.15 13.82 -16.94
N ASN A 110 13.09 12.55 -16.53
CA ASN A 110 12.04 11.62 -16.94
C ASN A 110 10.90 11.59 -15.92
N THR A 111 9.67 11.32 -16.36
CA THR A 111 8.55 11.03 -15.47
C THR A 111 8.29 9.53 -15.46
N VAL A 112 8.48 8.89 -14.31
CA VAL A 112 8.05 7.51 -14.07
C VAL A 112 6.80 7.53 -13.21
N ARG A 113 5.72 6.95 -13.72
CA ARG A 113 4.46 6.79 -13.00
C ARG A 113 4.38 5.40 -12.38
N ILE A 114 3.85 5.31 -11.17
CA ILE A 114 3.47 4.05 -10.54
C ILE A 114 1.96 4.07 -10.34
N SER A 115 1.28 3.12 -10.97
CA SER A 115 -0.14 2.85 -10.76
C SER A 115 -0.30 1.52 -10.03
N THR A 116 -1.27 1.40 -9.13
CA THR A 116 -1.45 0.25 -8.24
C THR A 116 -2.88 -0.26 -8.24
N SER A 117 -3.06 -1.57 -8.08
CA SER A 117 -4.37 -2.19 -7.92
C SER A 117 -4.32 -3.49 -7.12
N GLU A 118 -5.39 -3.80 -6.39
CA GLU A 118 -5.61 -5.09 -5.71
C GLU A 118 -5.89 -6.20 -6.75
N ALA A 119 -6.62 -5.88 -7.82
CA ALA A 119 -6.98 -6.84 -8.86
C ALA A 119 -6.53 -6.40 -10.25
N LEU A 120 -5.83 -7.30 -10.96
CA LEU A 120 -5.20 -7.02 -12.25
C LEU A 120 -6.15 -6.41 -13.29
N GLY A 121 -7.44 -6.78 -13.28
CA GLY A 121 -8.46 -6.26 -14.19
C GLY A 121 -8.80 -4.78 -13.99
N PHE A 122 -8.54 -4.21 -12.82
CA PHE A 122 -8.78 -2.79 -12.53
C PHE A 122 -7.55 -1.91 -12.69
N LEU A 123 -6.36 -2.50 -12.90
CA LEU A 123 -5.12 -1.76 -13.15
C LEU A 123 -5.13 -1.03 -14.51
N THR A 124 -6.05 -1.38 -15.42
CA THR A 124 -6.10 -0.82 -16.77
C THR A 124 -7.55 -0.51 -17.13
N ASN A 125 -7.79 0.72 -17.57
CA ASN A 125 -9.12 1.14 -18.00
C ASN A 125 -9.41 0.73 -19.45
N SER A 126 -10.59 1.06 -19.95
CA SER A 126 -11.03 0.74 -21.32
C SER A 126 -10.17 1.38 -22.43
N SER A 127 -9.44 2.47 -22.15
CA SER A 127 -8.51 3.08 -23.10
C SER A 127 -7.13 2.44 -23.09
N GLY A 128 -6.91 1.40 -22.27
CA GLY A 128 -5.61 0.76 -22.12
C GLY A 128 -4.64 1.53 -21.23
N ALA A 129 -5.08 2.60 -20.59
CA ALA A 129 -4.23 3.39 -19.68
C ALA A 129 -4.14 2.73 -18.31
N PHE A 130 -2.95 2.76 -17.71
CA PHE A 130 -2.76 2.32 -16.34
C PHE A 130 -3.41 3.29 -15.36
N VAL A 131 -4.31 2.78 -14.54
CA VAL A 131 -5.04 3.53 -13.52
C VAL A 131 -4.83 2.90 -12.15
N ASN A 132 -5.15 3.67 -11.12
CA ASN A 132 -5.32 3.10 -9.79
C ASN A 132 -6.78 2.70 -9.63
N ASP A 133 -7.03 1.57 -8.96
CA ASP A 133 -8.37 1.26 -8.45
C ASP A 133 -8.68 2.05 -7.16
N ASN A 134 -7.65 2.50 -6.44
CA ASN A 134 -7.76 3.35 -5.27
C ASN A 134 -6.61 4.37 -5.13
N GLY A 135 -6.96 5.59 -4.71
CA GLY A 135 -6.01 6.68 -4.44
C GLY A 135 -5.37 7.30 -5.69
N SER A 136 -4.61 8.39 -5.51
CA SER A 136 -3.99 9.14 -6.61
C SER A 136 -2.76 8.45 -7.20
N GLN A 137 -2.46 8.64 -8.48
CA GLN A 137 -1.24 8.08 -9.10
C GLN A 137 0.04 8.65 -8.47
N VAL A 138 1.07 7.82 -8.36
CA VAL A 138 2.42 8.29 -7.99
C VAL A 138 3.14 8.72 -9.27
N ASN A 139 3.64 9.95 -9.32
CA ASN A 139 4.49 10.42 -10.40
C ASN A 139 5.86 10.80 -9.81
N LEU A 140 6.92 10.20 -10.34
CA LEU A 140 8.30 10.39 -9.89
C LEU A 140 9.07 11.17 -10.94
N THR A 141 9.66 12.30 -10.55
CA THR A 141 10.60 13.05 -11.38
C THR A 141 12.00 12.43 -11.26
N VAL A 142 12.41 11.69 -12.29
CA VAL A 142 13.61 10.85 -12.33
C VAL A 142 14.73 11.55 -13.10
N THR A 143 15.72 12.03 -12.36
CA THR A 143 16.84 12.85 -12.83
C THR A 143 18.18 12.10 -12.85
N SER A 144 18.40 11.15 -11.95
CA SER A 144 19.70 10.50 -11.78
C SER A 144 19.59 9.12 -11.11
N ALA A 145 20.74 8.46 -10.93
CA ALA A 145 20.81 7.19 -10.23
C ALA A 145 20.55 7.38 -8.73
N ARG A 146 19.47 6.77 -8.22
CA ARG A 146 19.11 6.66 -6.80
C ARG A 146 17.84 5.82 -6.62
N THR A 147 17.47 5.57 -5.38
CA THR A 147 16.12 5.09 -5.05
C THR A 147 15.13 6.26 -4.98
N TYR A 148 14.03 6.14 -5.72
CA TYR A 148 12.90 7.05 -5.68
C TYR A 148 11.75 6.36 -4.95
N THR A 149 11.23 7.00 -3.90
CA THR A 149 10.11 6.48 -3.10
C THR A 149 8.87 7.32 -3.34
N GLY A 150 7.77 6.66 -3.67
CA GLY A 150 6.46 7.28 -3.84
C GLY A 150 5.74 7.53 -2.51
N GLY A 151 4.63 8.27 -2.58
CA GLY A 151 3.75 8.47 -1.44
C GLY A 151 3.03 7.18 -1.02
N LEU A 152 2.55 7.15 0.23
CA LEU A 152 1.85 6.02 0.84
C LEU A 152 0.70 5.52 -0.05
N ARG A 153 0.61 4.21 -0.19
CA ARG A 153 -0.47 3.47 -0.84
C ARG A 153 -1.11 2.52 0.17
N GLY A 154 -2.44 2.40 0.08
CA GLY A 154 -3.19 1.36 0.78
C GLY A 154 -2.85 -0.04 0.25
N GLY A 155 -3.77 -0.99 0.44
CA GLY A 155 -3.65 -2.32 -0.14
C GLY A 155 -3.51 -2.26 -1.66
N PHE A 156 -2.55 -2.99 -2.21
CA PHE A 156 -2.47 -3.35 -3.62
C PHE A 156 -1.64 -4.62 -3.78
N ARG A 157 -1.86 -5.35 -4.87
CA ARG A 157 -1.06 -6.53 -5.24
C ARG A 157 -0.32 -6.32 -6.54
N PHE A 158 -0.87 -5.52 -7.44
CA PHE A 158 -0.30 -5.24 -8.75
C PHE A 158 0.20 -3.81 -8.83
N ALA A 159 1.36 -3.62 -9.46
CA ALA A 159 1.90 -2.29 -9.73
C ALA A 159 2.38 -2.20 -11.18
N ALA A 160 1.94 -1.17 -11.90
CA ALA A 160 2.48 -0.78 -13.19
C ALA A 160 3.51 0.33 -13.01
N ILE A 161 4.75 0.10 -13.44
CA ILE A 161 5.81 1.12 -13.49
C ILE A 161 5.90 1.58 -14.95
N GLU A 162 5.55 2.83 -15.21
CA GLU A 162 5.39 3.38 -16.56
C GLU A 162 6.33 4.57 -16.77
N LEU A 163 7.22 4.50 -17.76
CA LEU A 163 7.96 5.65 -18.26
C LEU A 163 7.05 6.44 -19.21
N ARG A 164 6.73 7.68 -18.84
CA ARG A 164 5.75 8.54 -19.54
C ARG A 164 6.38 9.51 -20.53
N THR A 165 7.63 9.89 -20.30
CA THR A 165 8.35 10.91 -21.06
C THR A 165 9.35 10.28 -22.00
N ALA A 166 9.64 10.95 -23.11
CA ALA A 166 10.67 10.51 -24.05
C ALA A 166 12.06 10.47 -23.38
N GLY A 167 12.77 9.37 -23.59
CA GLY A 167 14.04 9.08 -22.94
C GLY A 167 14.17 7.61 -22.56
N THR A 168 15.19 7.31 -21.77
CA THR A 168 15.47 5.97 -21.25
C THR A 168 15.65 6.02 -19.73
N VAL A 169 15.05 5.06 -19.03
CA VAL A 169 15.27 4.83 -17.60
C VAL A 169 15.72 3.38 -17.41
N ARG A 170 16.79 3.20 -16.63
CA ARG A 170 17.31 1.88 -16.24
C ARG A 170 17.04 1.63 -14.77
N LEU A 171 16.37 0.52 -14.47
CA LEU A 171 15.96 0.13 -13.13
C LEU A 171 16.72 -1.13 -12.70
N THR A 172 17.26 -1.13 -11.49
CA THR A 172 17.87 -2.32 -10.87
C THR A 172 16.95 -2.98 -9.86
N ALA A 173 15.95 -2.25 -9.37
CA ALA A 173 15.06 -2.73 -8.35
C ALA A 173 13.71 -2.00 -8.39
N ALA A 174 12.67 -2.70 -7.96
CA ALA A 174 11.37 -2.14 -7.62
C ALA A 174 10.82 -2.88 -6.41
N GLY A 175 9.91 -2.25 -5.68
CA GLY A 175 9.30 -2.87 -4.52
C GLY A 175 8.42 -1.92 -3.73
N LEU A 176 8.16 -2.31 -2.50
CA LEU A 176 7.36 -1.59 -1.53
C LEU A 176 8.09 -1.56 -0.19
N ASN A 177 8.18 -0.38 0.42
CA ASN A 177 8.49 -0.29 1.84
C ASN A 177 7.18 -0.47 2.62
N PHE A 178 6.97 -1.63 3.22
CA PHE A 178 5.78 -1.97 4.00
C PHE A 178 5.58 -0.98 5.16
N LYS A 179 4.35 -0.48 5.33
CA LYS A 179 3.97 0.47 6.40
C LYS A 179 2.78 0.02 7.25
N ALA A 180 2.10 -1.05 6.88
CA ALA A 180 1.03 -1.59 7.70
C ALA A 180 1.57 -2.29 8.96
N TYR A 181 0.67 -2.59 9.89
CA TYR A 181 1.03 -3.31 11.11
C TYR A 181 1.53 -4.72 10.78
N ARG A 182 2.63 -5.13 11.42
CA ARG A 182 3.10 -6.51 11.40
C ARG A 182 2.82 -7.11 12.77
N ALA A 183 1.96 -8.11 12.81
CA ALA A 183 1.74 -8.86 14.04
C ALA A 183 3.03 -9.63 14.37
N GLY A 184 3.70 -9.25 15.46
CA GLY A 184 4.80 -10.00 16.04
C GLY A 184 4.29 -10.93 17.15
N PRO A 185 5.07 -11.92 17.59
CA PRO A 185 4.76 -12.63 18.83
C PRO A 185 4.58 -11.62 19.96
N LEU A 186 3.61 -11.86 20.84
CA LEU A 186 3.43 -11.04 22.04
C LEU A 186 4.77 -11.01 22.79
N SER A 187 5.39 -9.84 22.88
CA SER A 187 6.30 -9.62 24.00
C SER A 187 5.39 -9.64 25.22
N ALA A 188 5.64 -10.56 26.16
CA ALA A 188 4.87 -10.70 27.39
C ALA A 188 5.07 -9.44 28.27
N GLY A 189 4.42 -8.34 27.88
CA GLY A 189 4.25 -7.17 28.73
C GLY A 189 3.23 -7.51 29.81
N PRO A 190 3.44 -7.09 31.07
CA PRO A 190 2.52 -7.40 32.14
C PRO A 190 1.14 -6.83 31.80
N VAL A 191 0.12 -7.70 31.87
CA VAL A 191 -1.28 -7.30 31.84
C VAL A 191 -1.46 -6.27 32.96
N ARG A 192 -1.63 -4.98 32.59
CA ARG A 192 -2.02 -3.97 33.57
C ARG A 192 -3.46 -4.29 33.99
N THR A 193 -3.59 -4.92 35.14
CA THR A 193 -4.87 -5.07 35.82
C THR A 193 -5.51 -3.68 35.94
N PRO A 194 -6.76 -3.47 35.52
CA PRO A 194 -7.43 -2.20 35.76
C PRO A 194 -7.58 -2.06 37.27
N THR A 195 -6.83 -1.15 37.88
CA THR A 195 -7.13 -0.73 39.25
C THR A 195 -8.44 0.04 39.20
N SER A 196 -9.52 -0.61 39.62
CA SER A 196 -10.77 0.05 39.97
C SER A 196 -10.46 1.11 41.03
N ARG A 197 -10.55 2.39 40.67
CA ARG A 197 -10.68 3.45 41.66
C ARG A 197 -12.18 3.71 41.81
N CYS A 198 -12.68 3.41 43.01
CA CYS A 198 -13.94 3.93 43.53
C CYS A 198 -13.85 5.44 43.71
#